data_AF-A0A2V8WH82-F1
#
_entry.id   AF-A0A2V8WH82-F1
#
_cell.length_a   1.000
_cell.length_b   1.000
_cell.length_c   1.000
_cell.angle_alpha   90.00
_cell.angle_beta   90.00
_cell.angle_gamma   90.00
#
_symmetry.space_group_name_H-M   'P 1'
#
loop_
_entity.id
_entity.type
_entity.pdbx_description
1 polymer ?
#
loop_
_entity_poly.entity_id
_entity_poly.type
_entity_poly.pdbx_seq_one_letter_code
_entity_poly.pdbx_strand_id
1 'polypeptide(L)'
;MPVTILGGLFIVVGLVGFVYHLSESPLDRWVVLISIVRIIAVVGGVFLLMGHNWARWLILAWLAFHVVVSAFHSLSESIAHVVLLIIVGYVLLRPPASKYFQSAPSE
;
A
#
# COMPACT_ATOMS: atom_id res chain seq x y z
N MET A 1 2.36 5.85 16.30
CA MET A 1 1.81 7.00 15.56
C MET A 1 2.10 6.96 14.06
N PRO A 2 3.34 6.77 13.56
CA PRO A 2 3.61 6.79 12.11
C PRO A 2 2.88 5.68 11.34
N VAL A 3 2.83 4.48 11.93
CA VAL A 3 2.21 3.28 11.33
C VAL A 3 0.70 3.44 11.15
N THR A 4 0.03 4.07 12.12
CA THR A 4 -1.41 4.35 12.07
C THR A 4 -1.77 5.37 11.01
N ILE A 5 -0.96 6.43 10.85
CA ILE A 5 -1.13 7.43 9.78
C ILE A 5 -0.94 6.80 8.40
N LEU A 6 0.09 5.96 8.23
CA LEU A 6 0.31 5.24 6.98
C LEU A 6 -0.82 4.27 6.66
N GLY A 7 -1.27 3.46 7.63
CA GLY A 7 -2.39 2.54 7.43
C GLY A 7 -3.66 3.27 6.98
N GLY A 8 -4.00 4.38 7.63
CA GLY A 8 -5.13 5.22 7.23
C GLY A 8 -4.97 5.81 5.83
N LEU A 9 -3.78 6.32 5.48
CA LEU A 9 -3.51 6.87 4.16
C LEU A 9 -3.70 5.83 3.05
N PHE A 10 -3.16 4.62 3.22
CA PHE A 10 -3.32 3.52 2.24
C PHE A 10 -4.78 3.12 2.07
N ILE A 11 -5.56 3.08 3.15
CA ILE A 11 -7.00 2.78 3.08
C ILE A 11 -7.73 3.86 2.29
N VAL A 12 -7.51 5.14 2.60
CA VAL A 12 -8.19 6.25 1.91
C VAL A 12 -7.81 6.30 0.43
N VAL A 13 -6.52 6.22 0.10
CA VAL A 13 -6.04 6.27 -1.29
C VAL A 13 -6.55 5.05 -2.08
N GLY A 14 -6.52 3.86 -1.48
CA GLY A 14 -7.03 2.64 -2.10
C GLY A 14 -8.53 2.72 -2.38
N LEU A 15 -9.32 3.20 -1.41
CA LEU A 15 -10.78 3.31 -1.52
C LEU A 15 -11.21 4.39 -2.52
N VAL A 16 -10.64 5.60 -2.41
CA VAL A 16 -10.95 6.71 -3.32
C VAL A 16 -10.62 6.31 -4.76
N GLY A 17 -9.44 5.72 -4.96
CA GLY A 17 -9.06 5.22 -6.26
C GLY A 17 -10.05 4.20 -6.80
N PHE A 18 -10.40 3.19 -6.00
CA PHE A 18 -11.32 2.12 -6.40
C PHE A 18 -12.67 2.68 -6.85
N VAL A 19 -13.23 3.64 -6.09
CA VAL A 19 -14.50 4.30 -6.43
C VAL A 19 -14.41 5.10 -7.73
N TYR A 20 -13.34 5.87 -7.92
CA TYR A 20 -13.15 6.65 -9.16
C TYR A 20 -13.08 5.76 -10.40
N HIS A 21 -12.27 4.70 -10.36
CA HIS A 21 -12.12 3.81 -11.53
C HIS A 21 -13.37 2.99 -11.83
N LEU A 22 -14.11 2.56 -10.82
CA LEU A 22 -15.40 1.90 -11.02
C LEU A 22 -16.46 2.84 -11.62
N SER A 23 -16.42 4.12 -11.25
CA SER A 23 -17.36 5.12 -11.75
C SER A 23 -17.09 5.53 -13.20
N GLU A 24 -15.85 5.49 -13.68
CA GLU A 24 -15.48 5.89 -15.05
C GLU A 24 -15.68 4.78 -16.08
N SER A 25 -15.44 3.50 -15.73
CA SER A 25 -15.63 2.39 -16.67
C SER A 25 -15.89 1.08 -15.92
N PRO A 26 -17.17 0.75 -15.65
CA PRO A 26 -17.48 -0.48 -14.94
C PRO A 26 -17.10 -1.70 -15.77
N LEU A 27 -16.27 -2.57 -15.19
CA LEU A 27 -16.03 -3.96 -15.63
C LEU A 27 -15.15 -4.18 -16.88
N ASP A 28 -14.30 -3.23 -17.26
CA ASP A 28 -13.17 -3.55 -18.16
C ASP A 28 -12.18 -4.48 -17.41
N ARG A 29 -11.60 -5.45 -18.13
CA ARG A 29 -10.58 -6.39 -17.60
C ARG A 29 -9.41 -5.63 -16.95
N TRP A 30 -9.03 -4.50 -17.53
CA TRP A 30 -7.97 -3.64 -16.97
C TRP A 30 -8.40 -2.96 -15.67
N VAL A 31 -9.66 -2.51 -15.59
CA VAL A 31 -10.25 -1.92 -14.38
C VAL A 31 -10.35 -2.95 -13.26
N VAL A 32 -10.68 -4.21 -13.57
CA VAL A 32 -10.68 -5.31 -12.58
C VAL A 32 -9.28 -5.53 -12.02
N LEU A 33 -8.24 -5.56 -12.88
CA LEU A 33 -6.85 -5.70 -12.43
C LEU A 33 -6.43 -4.53 -11.52
N ILE A 34 -6.71 -3.29 -11.92
CA ILE A 34 -6.39 -2.09 -11.14
C ILE A 34 -7.13 -2.10 -9.79
N SER A 35 -8.39 -2.56 -9.80
CA SER A 35 -9.22 -2.70 -8.60
C SER A 35 -8.68 -3.73 -7.63
N ILE A 36 -8.22 -4.90 -8.11
CA ILE A 36 -7.59 -5.93 -7.27
C ILE A 36 -6.35 -5.36 -6.59
N VAL A 37 -5.50 -4.65 -7.36
CA VAL A 37 -4.30 -4.05 -6.80
C VAL A 37 -4.68 -3.03 -5.71
N ARG A 38 -5.72 -2.22 -5.90
CA ARG A 38 -6.20 -1.29 -4.85
C ARG A 38 -6.78 -1.98 -3.62
N ILE A 39 -7.46 -3.10 -3.78
CA ILE A 39 -7.96 -3.90 -2.65
C ILE A 39 -6.79 -4.43 -1.82
N ILE A 40 -5.69 -4.86 -2.46
CA ILE A 40 -4.48 -5.29 -1.75
C ILE A 40 -3.89 -4.15 -0.89
N ALA A 41 -3.92 -2.91 -1.38
CA ALA A 41 -3.51 -1.74 -0.59
C ALA A 41 -4.39 -1.52 0.65
N VAL A 42 -5.72 -1.65 0.50
CA VAL A 42 -6.66 -1.54 1.63
C VAL A 42 -6.44 -2.65 2.64
N VAL A 43 -6.32 -3.90 2.19
CA VAL A 43 -6.04 -5.07 3.03
C VAL A 43 -4.71 -4.87 3.77
N GLY A 44 -3.66 -4.46 3.05
CA GLY A 44 -2.36 -4.15 3.66
C GLY A 44 -2.46 -3.04 4.70
N GLY A 45 -3.21 -1.97 4.44
CA GLY A 45 -3.45 -0.89 5.39
C GLY A 45 -4.16 -1.39 6.65
N VAL A 46 -5.20 -2.19 6.52
CA VAL A 46 -5.95 -2.78 7.66
C VAL A 46 -5.05 -3.69 8.49
N PHE A 47 -4.35 -4.64 7.88
CA PHE A 47 -3.46 -5.54 8.62
C PHE A 47 -2.24 -4.82 9.22
N LEU A 48 -1.81 -3.71 8.61
CA LEU A 48 -0.80 -2.83 9.17
C LEU A 48 -1.30 -2.12 10.44
N LEU A 49 -2.56 -1.68 10.45
CA LEU A 49 -3.23 -1.13 11.64
C LEU A 49 -3.45 -2.18 12.72
N MET A 50 -3.69 -3.44 12.34
CA MET A 50 -3.79 -4.57 13.27
C MET A 50 -2.44 -5.01 13.83
N GLY A 51 -1.32 -4.38 13.41
CA GLY A 51 0.01 -4.71 13.92
C GLY A 51 0.55 -6.06 13.47
N HIS A 52 0.05 -6.61 12.34
CA HIS A 52 0.54 -7.87 11.79
C HIS A 52 1.86 -7.66 11.03
N ASN A 53 2.91 -8.40 11.40
CA ASN A 53 4.26 -8.20 10.87
C ASN A 53 4.36 -8.48 9.35
N TRP A 54 3.54 -9.39 8.82
CA TRP A 54 3.50 -9.70 7.38
C TRP A 54 2.94 -8.53 6.53
N ALA A 55 2.11 -7.67 7.11
CA ALA A 55 1.51 -6.52 6.41
C ALA A 55 2.57 -5.53 5.91
N ARG A 56 3.71 -5.45 6.60
CA ARG A 56 4.86 -4.65 6.19
C ARG A 56 5.40 -5.11 4.83
N TRP A 57 5.58 -6.41 4.69
CA TRP A 57 6.07 -7.01 3.46
C TRP A 57 5.04 -6.91 2.34
N LEU A 58 3.75 -7.03 2.66
CA LEU A 58 2.69 -6.81 1.69
C LEU A 58 2.69 -5.38 1.14
N ILE A 59 2.74 -4.37 2.02
CA ILE A 59 2.79 -2.95 1.61
C ILE A 59 4.05 -2.66 0.78
N LEU A 60 5.21 -3.19 1.19
CA LEU A 60 6.46 -3.02 0.44
C LEU A 60 6.42 -3.69 -0.93
N ALA A 61 5.95 -4.94 -1.02
CA ALA A 61 5.80 -5.66 -2.27
C ALA A 61 4.81 -4.95 -3.20
N TRP A 62 3.70 -4.46 -2.65
CA TRP A 62 2.69 -3.70 -3.38
C TRP A 62 3.26 -2.41 -3.99
N LEU A 63 4.01 -1.63 -3.21
CA LEU A 63 4.62 -0.41 -3.69
C LEU A 63 5.72 -0.67 -4.72
N ALA A 64 6.54 -1.70 -4.52
CA ALA A 64 7.55 -2.11 -5.48
C ALA A 64 6.93 -2.54 -6.81
N PHE A 65 5.82 -3.28 -6.77
CA PHE A 65 5.03 -3.61 -7.96
C PHE A 65 4.53 -2.35 -8.67
N HIS A 66 4.00 -1.37 -7.93
CA HIS A 66 3.59 -0.07 -8.49
C HIS A 66 4.74 0.70 -9.14
N VAL A 67 5.94 0.69 -8.56
CA VAL A 67 7.13 1.31 -9.17
C VAL A 67 7.46 0.65 -10.50
N VAL A 68 7.47 -0.68 -10.57
CA VAL A 68 7.78 -1.43 -11.80
C VAL A 68 6.74 -1.13 -12.88
N VAL A 69 5.45 -1.19 -12.55
CA VAL A 69 4.36 -0.88 -13.50
C VAL A 69 4.41 0.58 -13.96
N SER A 70 4.71 1.51 -13.05
CA SER A 70 4.85 2.94 -13.38
C SER A 70 6.07 3.19 -14.27
N ALA A 71 7.17 2.48 -14.07
CA ALA A 71 8.37 2.60 -14.91
C ALA A 71 8.10 2.20 -16.38
N PHE A 72 7.15 1.29 -16.62
CA PHE A 72 6.70 0.94 -17.97
C PHE A 72 5.78 1.98 -18.62
N HIS A 73 5.11 2.83 -17.84
CA HIS A 73 4.18 3.84 -18.35
C HIS A 73 4.82 5.23 -18.42
N SER A 74 5.36 5.74 -17.31
CA SER A 74 5.92 7.08 -17.22
C SER A 74 6.98 7.18 -16.12
N LEU A 75 8.17 7.67 -16.51
CA LEU A 75 9.30 7.89 -15.60
C LEU A 75 8.95 8.87 -14.47
N SER A 76 8.20 9.95 -14.76
CA SER A 76 7.82 10.94 -13.75
C SER A 76 6.91 10.37 -12.67
N GLU A 77 5.96 9.53 -13.09
CA GLU A 77 5.05 8.82 -12.20
C GLU A 77 5.81 7.77 -11.37
N SER A 78 6.79 7.09 -11.98
CA SER A 78 7.65 6.13 -11.27
C SER A 78 8.45 6.79 -10.14
N ILE A 79 8.94 8.02 -10.32
CA ILE A 79 9.74 8.73 -9.30
C ILE A 79 8.90 9.01 -8.05
N ALA A 80 7.65 9.46 -8.22
CA ALA A 80 6.74 9.67 -7.10
C ALA A 80 6.51 8.37 -6.30
N HIS A 81 6.34 7.24 -7.00
CA HIS A 81 6.18 5.93 -6.36
C HIS A 81 7.46 5.44 -5.67
N VAL A 82 8.65 5.71 -6.24
CA VAL A 82 9.95 5.38 -5.64
C VAL A 82 10.17 6.19 -4.36
N VAL A 83 9.86 7.49 -4.37
CA VAL A 83 9.95 8.34 -3.17
C VAL A 83 9.02 7.82 -2.08
N LEU A 84 7.77 7.49 -2.44
CA LEU A 84 6.84 6.83 -1.53
C LEU A 84 7.40 5.51 -0.99
N LEU A 85 8.07 4.70 -1.80
CA LEU A 85 8.68 3.42 -1.39
C LEU A 85 9.77 3.63 -0.35
N ILE A 86 10.64 4.60 -0.59
CA ILE A 86 11.72 4.93 0.32
C ILE A 86 11.15 5.45 1.65
N ILE A 87 10.18 6.36 1.62
CA ILE A 87 9.57 6.93 2.84
C ILE A 87 8.81 5.85 3.63
N VAL A 88 7.94 5.10 2.96
CA VAL A 88 7.11 4.07 3.58
C VAL A 88 7.98 2.94 4.11
N GLY A 89 8.97 2.49 3.34
CA GLY A 89 9.92 1.48 3.77
C GLY A 89 10.77 1.94 4.95
N TYR A 90 11.28 3.17 4.92
CA TYR A 90 12.03 3.74 6.03
C TYR A 90 11.21 3.78 7.32
N VAL A 91 9.94 4.20 7.25
CA VAL A 91 9.04 4.27 8.41
C VAL A 91 8.67 2.87 8.93
N LEU A 92 8.38 1.92 8.04
CA LEU A 92 7.98 0.55 8.39
C LEU A 92 9.12 -0.28 8.97
N LEU A 93 10.34 -0.13 8.42
CA LEU A 93 11.53 -0.89 8.81
C LEU A 93 12.27 -0.27 10.01
N ARG A 94 11.87 0.93 10.45
CA ARG A 94 12.50 1.60 11.60
C ARG A 94 12.27 0.78 12.90
N PRO A 95 13.27 0.64 13.79
CA PRO A 95 13.17 -0.13 15.03
C PRO A 95 11.98 0.21 15.97
N PRO A 96 11.50 1.47 16.07
CA PRO A 96 10.30 1.79 16.84
C PRO A 96 9.04 1.10 16.31
N ALA A 97 8.93 0.92 14.98
CA ALA A 97 7.86 0.15 14.39
C ALA A 97 8.04 -1.33 14.75
N SER A 98 9.26 -1.90 14.72
CA SER A 98 9.44 -3.33 15.09
C SER A 98 8.99 -3.68 16.49
N LYS A 99 9.06 -2.75 17.45
CA LYS A 99 8.47 -2.96 18.78
C LYS A 99 6.93 -3.04 18.76
N TYR A 100 6.26 -2.31 17.86
CA TYR A 100 4.81 -2.39 17.67
C TYR A 100 4.37 -3.77 17.15
N PHE A 101 5.15 -4.39 16.26
CA PHE A 101 4.85 -5.72 15.70
C PHE A 101 5.31 -6.89 16.58
N GLN A 102 6.22 -6.66 17.54
CA GLN A 102 6.63 -7.67 18.53
C GLN A 102 5.66 -7.81 19.70
N SER A 103 4.77 -6.83 19.91
CA SER A 103 3.75 -6.88 20.97
C SER A 103 2.41 -7.47 20.51
N ALA A 104 2.27 -7.78 19.21
CA ALA A 104 1.12 -8.53 18.72
C ALA A 104 1.25 -9.99 19.20
N PRO A 105 0.26 -10.55 19.92
CA PRO A 105 0.31 -11.93 20.37
C PRO A 105 0.55 -12.87 19.19
N SER A 106 1.54 -13.74 19.31
CA SER A 106 1.65 -14.92 18.46
C SER A 106 0.41 -15.78 18.71
N GLU A 107 -0.54 -15.76 17.79
CA GLU A 107 -1.53 -16.84 17.67
C GLU A 107 -0.85 -18.11 17.13
#